data_AF-A0A3S4FKL5-F1
#
_entry.id   AF-A0A3S4FKL5-F1
#
_cell.length_a   1.000
_cell.length_b   1.000
_cell.length_c   1.000
_cell.angle_alpha   90.00
_cell.angle_beta   90.00
_cell.angle_gamma   90.00
#
_symmetry.space_group_name_H-M   'P 1'
#
loop_
_entity.id
_entity.type
_entity.pdbx_description
1 polymer ?
#
loop_
_entity_poly.entity_id
_entity_poly.type
_entity_poly.pdbx_seq_one_letter_code
_entity_poly.pdbx_strand_id
1 'polypeptide(L)'
;MPNVQEKQLRWYNIALMSFITVWGFGNVVNNYANQGLVVVFSWVFIFALYFIPYALIVGQLGSTFKEGKGGVSTWIKHTMGPGLAYLAAWTYWVVHIPYLAQKPQAILIALGWALKGDGSLIKEYTVVALQGLTLALFVFFMWVASRA
;
A
#
# COMPACT_ATOMS: atom_id res chain seq x y z
N MET A 1 -8.87 9.46 38.06
CA MET A 1 -8.65 9.59 36.59
C MET A 1 -8.46 8.19 36.05
N PRO A 2 -9.31 7.68 35.14
CA PRO A 2 -9.18 6.31 34.65
C PRO A 2 -7.89 6.19 33.83
N ASN A 3 -7.07 5.24 34.22
CA ASN A 3 -5.81 4.89 33.61
C ASN A 3 -6.10 4.35 32.21
N VAL A 4 -5.87 5.14 31.16
CA VAL A 4 -5.97 4.67 29.78
C VAL A 4 -4.86 3.65 29.59
N GLN A 5 -5.17 2.37 29.78
CA GLN A 5 -4.33 1.28 29.29
C GLN A 5 -4.14 1.52 27.80
N GLU A 6 -2.96 2.00 27.41
CA GLU A 6 -2.50 1.90 26.03
C GLU A 6 -2.67 0.43 25.65
N LYS A 7 -3.63 0.12 24.78
CA LYS A 7 -3.76 -1.21 24.19
C LYS A 7 -2.50 -1.44 23.38
N GLN A 8 -1.46 -1.98 24.03
CA GLN A 8 -0.27 -2.42 23.34
C GLN A 8 -0.69 -3.52 22.37
N LEU A 9 -0.59 -3.19 21.08
CA LEU A 9 -0.78 -4.14 20.00
C LEU A 9 0.24 -5.25 20.20
N ARG A 10 -0.25 -6.48 20.35
CA ARG A 10 0.62 -7.64 20.48
C ARG A 10 1.47 -7.78 19.21
N TRP A 11 2.71 -8.25 19.37
CA TRP A 11 3.68 -8.34 18.28
C TRP A 11 3.14 -9.06 17.03
N TYR A 12 2.32 -10.10 17.21
CA TYR A 12 1.69 -10.83 16.11
C TYR A 12 0.65 -9.98 15.34
N ASN A 13 -0.10 -9.10 16.03
CA ASN A 13 -1.03 -8.19 15.37
C ASN A 13 -0.26 -7.17 14.51
N ILE A 14 0.84 -6.64 15.04
CA ILE A 14 1.72 -5.72 14.30
C ILE A 14 2.33 -6.45 13.10
N ALA A 15 2.83 -7.67 13.29
CA ALA A 15 3.39 -8.48 12.21
C ALA A 15 2.36 -8.78 11.10
N LEU A 16 1.12 -9.14 11.47
CA LEU A 16 0.05 -9.40 10.51
C LEU A 16 -0.37 -8.14 9.75
N MET A 17 -0.52 -7.01 10.43
CA MET A 17 -0.82 -5.73 9.78
C MET A 17 0.27 -5.35 8.78
N SER A 18 1.54 -5.42 9.19
CA SER A 18 2.67 -5.18 8.29
C SER A 18 2.69 -6.16 7.12
N PHE A 19 2.44 -7.45 7.37
CA PHE A 19 2.43 -8.48 6.32
C PHE A 19 1.35 -8.21 5.27
N ILE A 20 0.12 -7.91 5.67
CA ILE A 20 -0.99 -7.64 4.75
C ILE A 20 -0.75 -6.36 3.93
N THR A 21 -0.04 -5.37 4.49
CA THR A 21 0.29 -4.14 3.74
C THR A 21 1.36 -4.36 2.67
N VAL A 22 2.26 -5.33 2.86
CA VAL A 22 3.37 -5.62 1.94
C VAL A 22 2.99 -6.70 0.94
N TRP A 23 2.21 -7.71 1.36
CA TRP A 23 1.89 -8.89 0.55
C TRP A 23 0.49 -8.80 -0.04
N GLY A 24 0.38 -8.83 -1.37
CA GLY A 24 -0.89 -8.89 -2.08
C GLY A 24 -0.94 -10.09 -3.03
N PHE A 25 -1.92 -10.98 -2.84
CA PHE A 25 -2.13 -12.15 -3.71
C PHE A 25 -2.23 -11.79 -5.20
N GLY A 26 -2.93 -10.69 -5.52
CA GLY A 26 -3.06 -10.21 -6.89
C GLY A 26 -1.72 -9.86 -7.54
N ASN A 27 -0.75 -9.36 -6.78
CA ASN A 27 0.58 -9.08 -7.33
C ASN A 27 1.31 -10.39 -7.68
N VAL A 28 1.26 -11.41 -6.82
CA VAL A 28 1.93 -12.70 -7.09
C VAL A 28 1.35 -13.35 -8.34
N VAL A 29 0.02 -13.47 -8.40
CA VAL A 29 -0.68 -14.16 -9.49
C VAL A 29 -0.54 -13.41 -10.81
N ASN A 30 -0.69 -12.08 -10.81
CA ASN A 30 -0.54 -11.29 -12.03
C ASN A 30 0.90 -11.29 -12.54
N ASN A 31 1.91 -11.20 -11.66
CA ASN A 31 3.30 -11.28 -12.10
C ASN A 31 3.59 -12.66 -12.70
N TYR A 32 3.20 -13.74 -12.02
CA TYR A 32 3.38 -15.10 -12.53
C TYR A 32 2.64 -15.32 -13.86
N ALA A 33 1.42 -14.82 -14.01
CA ALA A 33 0.67 -14.91 -15.26
C ALA A 33 1.34 -14.16 -16.43
N ASN A 34 1.95 -13.00 -16.16
CA ASN A 34 2.56 -12.16 -17.20
C ASN A 34 3.98 -12.59 -17.60
N GLN A 35 4.77 -13.08 -16.66
CA GLN A 35 6.22 -13.34 -16.84
C GLN A 35 6.60 -14.81 -16.64
N GLY A 36 5.64 -15.67 -16.26
CA GLY A 36 5.85 -17.11 -16.05
C GLY A 36 6.74 -17.44 -14.87
N LEU A 37 7.43 -18.59 -14.94
CA LEU A 37 8.24 -19.12 -13.85
C LEU A 37 9.48 -18.27 -13.50
N VAL A 38 9.96 -17.44 -14.45
CA VAL A 38 11.14 -16.57 -14.25
C VAL A 38 10.94 -15.56 -13.12
N VAL A 39 9.69 -15.18 -12.84
CA VAL A 39 9.31 -14.29 -11.72
C VAL A 39 9.81 -14.81 -10.38
N VAL A 40 9.78 -16.14 -10.19
CA VAL A 40 10.18 -16.75 -8.91
C VAL A 40 11.66 -16.48 -8.64
N PHE A 41 12.51 -16.56 -9.67
CA PHE A 41 13.93 -16.21 -9.54
C PHE A 41 14.11 -14.73 -9.21
N SER A 42 13.42 -13.83 -9.93
CA SER A 42 13.49 -12.38 -9.63
C SER A 42 13.02 -12.06 -8.21
N TRP A 43 11.98 -12.75 -7.73
CA TRP A 43 11.48 -12.59 -6.36
C TRP A 43 12.52 -12.99 -5.33
N VAL A 44 13.18 -14.14 -5.50
CA VAL A 44 14.25 -14.58 -4.58
C VAL A 44 15.37 -13.53 -4.51
N PHE A 45 15.78 -12.98 -5.65
CA PHE A 45 16.80 -11.91 -5.68
C PHE A 45 16.32 -10.62 -5.02
N ILE A 46 15.10 -10.17 -5.28
CA ILE A 46 14.52 -8.97 -4.65
C ILE A 46 14.39 -9.18 -3.13
N PHE A 47 13.97 -10.37 -2.70
CA PHE A 47 13.88 -10.69 -1.28
C PHE A 47 15.25 -10.63 -0.60
N ALA A 48 16.25 -11.27 -1.20
CA ALA A 48 17.59 -11.37 -0.63
C ALA A 48 18.34 -10.02 -0.63
N LEU A 49 18.34 -9.31 -1.76
CA LEU A 49 19.20 -8.13 -1.95
C LEU A 49 18.52 -6.81 -1.57
N TYR A 50 17.18 -6.76 -1.55
CA TYR A 50 16.45 -5.52 -1.29
C TYR A 50 15.57 -5.62 -0.04
N PHE A 51 14.68 -6.62 0.03
CA PHE A 51 13.70 -6.70 1.10
C PHE A 51 14.33 -6.91 2.48
N ILE A 52 15.21 -7.91 2.62
CA ILE A 52 15.87 -8.23 3.90
C ILE A 52 16.71 -7.04 4.39
N PRO A 53 17.64 -6.46 3.58
CA PRO A 53 18.41 -5.30 4.01
C PRO A 53 17.53 -4.10 4.40
N TYR A 54 16.50 -3.82 3.60
CA TYR A 54 15.60 -2.70 3.87
C TYR A 54 14.83 -2.89 5.18
N ALA A 55 14.27 -4.08 5.42
CA ALA A 55 13.55 -4.40 6.65
C ALA A 55 14.44 -4.23 7.90
N LEU A 56 15.71 -4.64 7.82
CA LEU A 56 16.68 -4.47 8.91
C LEU A 56 17.00 -2.99 9.17
N ILE A 57 17.21 -2.18 8.12
CA ILE A 57 17.48 -0.74 8.26
C ILE A 57 16.27 -0.02 8.90
N VAL A 58 15.06 -0.29 8.40
CA VAL A 58 13.81 0.28 8.92
C VAL A 58 13.57 -0.19 10.36
N GLY A 59 13.88 -1.44 10.69
CA GLY A 59 13.79 -1.97 12.06
C GLY A 59 14.77 -1.29 13.02
N GLN A 60 16.01 -1.06 12.59
CA GLN A 60 17.02 -0.35 13.38
C GLN A 60 16.62 1.11 13.62
N LEU A 61 16.20 1.83 12.57
CA LEU A 61 15.77 3.22 12.71
C LEU A 61 14.47 3.36 13.51
N GLY A 62 13.51 2.46 13.31
CA GLY A 62 12.26 2.44 14.07
C GLY A 62 12.46 2.12 15.56
N SER A 63 13.42 1.25 15.89
CA SER A 63 13.79 0.96 17.28
C SER A 63 14.67 2.05 17.91
N THR A 64 15.41 2.82 17.12
CA THR A 64 16.23 3.95 17.59
C THR A 64 15.37 5.18 17.86
N PHE A 65 14.35 5.45 17.03
CA PHE A 65 13.47 6.62 17.14
C PHE A 65 12.05 6.25 17.58
N LYS A 66 11.91 5.55 18.70
CA LYS A 66 10.61 5.05 19.19
C LYS A 66 9.58 6.15 19.51
N GLU A 67 10.06 7.34 19.87
CA GLU A 67 9.22 8.50 20.20
C GLU A 67 8.77 9.29 18.97
N GLY A 68 9.37 9.02 17.80
CA GLY A 68 9.09 9.70 16.54
C GLY A 68 7.84 9.17 15.86
N LYS A 69 6.71 9.89 15.97
CA LYS A 69 5.43 9.51 15.34
C LYS A 69 5.40 9.65 13.80
N GLY A 70 6.38 10.29 13.17
CA GLY A 70 6.38 10.57 11.73
C GLY A 70 7.09 9.53 10.85
N GLY A 71 7.46 8.37 11.40
CA GLY A 71 8.10 7.28 10.66
C GLY A 71 9.37 7.72 9.92
N VAL A 72 9.49 7.37 8.63
CA VAL A 72 10.66 7.64 7.79
C VAL A 72 11.05 9.12 7.75
N SER A 73 10.07 10.02 7.72
CA SER A 73 10.32 11.48 7.71
C SER A 73 11.01 11.96 8.99
N THR A 74 10.69 11.35 10.13
CA THR A 74 11.30 11.69 11.42
C THR A 74 12.72 11.16 11.51
N TRP A 75 12.97 9.95 10.99
CA TRP A 75 14.31 9.37 10.93
C TRP A 75 15.23 10.22 10.07
N ILE A 76 14.77 10.62 8.87
CA ILE A 76 15.54 11.47 7.97
C ILE A 76 15.78 12.86 8.56
N LYS A 77 14.82 13.41 9.32
CA LYS A 77 14.99 14.68 10.02
C LYS A 77 16.15 14.63 11.02
N HIS A 78 16.30 13.50 11.72
CA HIS A 78 17.34 13.30 12.73
C HIS A 78 18.70 12.93 12.11
N THR A 79 18.73 12.27 10.94
CA THR A 79 19.98 11.81 10.33
C THR A 79 20.55 12.75 9.26
N MET A 80 19.70 13.43 8.48
CA MET A 80 20.12 14.21 7.32
C MET A 80 19.58 15.65 7.29
N GLY A 81 18.77 16.04 8.29
CA GLY A 81 18.28 17.40 8.46
C GLY A 81 16.88 17.68 7.89
N PRO A 82 16.34 18.88 8.16
CA PRO A 82 14.93 19.20 7.91
C PRO A 82 14.53 19.29 6.43
N GLY A 83 15.43 19.71 5.53
CA GLY A 83 15.14 19.81 4.10
C GLY A 83 14.87 18.46 3.44
N LEU A 84 15.70 17.46 3.73
CA LEU A 84 15.52 16.10 3.21
C LEU A 84 14.33 15.38 3.85
N ALA A 85 14.03 15.68 5.12
CA ALA A 85 12.82 15.19 5.78
C ALA A 85 11.55 15.70 5.11
N TYR A 86 11.53 16.96 4.71
CA TYR A 86 10.41 17.54 3.96
C TYR A 86 10.25 16.86 2.59
N LEU A 87 11.35 16.66 1.85
CA LEU A 87 11.29 15.96 0.56
C LEU A 87 10.80 14.52 0.72
N ALA A 88 11.22 13.79 1.75
CA ALA A 88 10.76 12.43 2.02
C ALA A 88 9.26 12.39 2.40
N ALA A 89 8.80 13.35 3.20
CA ALA A 89 7.37 13.47 3.53
C ALA A 89 6.54 13.84 2.29
N TRP A 90 7.07 14.72 1.43
CA TRP A 90 6.42 15.14 0.21
C TRP A 90 6.34 14.01 -0.82
N THR A 91 7.42 13.27 -1.06
CA THR A 91 7.40 12.12 -1.99
C THR A 91 6.46 11.02 -1.49
N TYR A 92 6.45 10.77 -0.17
CA TYR A 92 5.49 9.86 0.45
C TYR A 92 4.06 10.31 0.14
N TRP A 93 3.72 11.58 0.35
CA TRP A 93 2.39 12.12 0.06
C TRP A 93 2.03 12.02 -1.43
N VAL A 94 2.93 12.39 -2.34
CA VAL A 94 2.70 12.34 -3.78
C VAL A 94 2.44 10.92 -4.27
N VAL A 95 3.21 9.92 -3.82
CA VAL A 95 3.01 8.50 -4.21
C VAL A 95 1.66 7.96 -3.71
N HIS A 96 1.15 8.46 -2.59
CA HIS A 96 -0.13 8.01 -2.05
C HIS A 96 -1.33 8.47 -2.89
N ILE A 97 -1.25 9.59 -3.61
CA ILE A 97 -2.37 10.09 -4.44
C ILE A 97 -2.72 9.10 -5.58
N PRO A 98 -1.79 8.73 -6.48
CA PRO A 98 -2.06 7.72 -7.50
C PRO A 98 -2.44 6.36 -6.90
N TYR A 99 -1.80 5.98 -5.79
CA TYR A 99 -2.08 4.71 -5.13
C TYR A 99 -3.53 4.61 -4.63
N LEU A 100 -4.04 5.67 -4.00
CA LEU A 100 -5.43 5.75 -3.56
C LEU A 100 -6.40 5.76 -4.75
N ALA A 101 -6.06 6.47 -5.83
CA ALA A 101 -6.88 6.50 -7.05
C ALA A 101 -6.97 5.13 -7.74
N GLN A 102 -5.91 4.32 -7.67
CA GLN A 102 -5.87 2.99 -8.30
C GLN A 102 -6.74 1.94 -7.57
N LYS A 103 -6.92 2.05 -6.24
CA LYS A 103 -7.65 1.04 -5.45
C LYS A 103 -9.13 0.89 -5.84
N PRO A 104 -9.93 1.97 -6.00
CA PRO A 104 -11.30 1.86 -6.50
C PRO A 104 -11.37 1.18 -7.87
N GLN A 105 -10.40 1.44 -8.75
CA GLN A 105 -10.37 0.82 -10.08
C GLN A 105 -10.17 -0.69 -9.99
N ALA A 106 -9.28 -1.16 -9.10
CA ALA A 106 -9.07 -2.57 -8.87
C ALA A 106 -10.30 -3.26 -8.27
N ILE A 107 -11.00 -2.60 -7.34
CA ILE A 107 -12.27 -3.10 -6.75
C ILE A 107 -13.33 -3.23 -7.83
N LEU A 108 -13.47 -2.25 -8.70
CA LEU A 108 -14.42 -2.30 -9.81
C LEU A 108 -14.14 -3.44 -10.79
N ILE A 109 -12.89 -3.65 -11.15
CA ILE A 109 -12.50 -4.78 -12.02
C ILE A 109 -12.85 -6.11 -11.33
N ALA A 110 -12.53 -6.25 -10.03
CA ALA A 110 -12.85 -7.45 -9.27
C ALA A 110 -14.37 -7.70 -9.16
N LEU A 111 -15.16 -6.65 -8.92
CA LEU A 111 -16.64 -6.72 -8.90
C LEU A 111 -17.22 -7.06 -10.28
N GLY A 112 -16.65 -6.49 -11.35
CA GLY A 112 -17.04 -6.80 -12.73
C GLY A 112 -16.80 -8.26 -13.08
N TRP A 113 -15.68 -8.82 -12.65
CA TRP A 113 -15.39 -10.25 -12.76
C TRP A 113 -16.35 -11.10 -11.91
N ALA A 114 -16.66 -10.70 -10.68
CA ALA A 114 -17.55 -11.46 -9.79
C ALA A 114 -19.01 -11.52 -10.29
N LEU A 115 -19.51 -10.46 -10.93
CA LEU A 115 -20.89 -10.38 -11.40
C LEU A 115 -21.11 -11.02 -12.78
N LYS A 116 -20.14 -10.90 -13.71
CA LYS A 116 -20.33 -11.33 -15.11
C LYS A 116 -19.53 -12.59 -15.47
N GLY A 117 -18.58 -13.03 -14.65
CA GLY A 117 -17.85 -14.30 -14.80
C GLY A 117 -16.94 -14.42 -16.05
N ASP A 118 -16.99 -13.45 -16.95
CA ASP A 118 -16.24 -13.42 -18.21
C ASP A 118 -15.64 -12.02 -18.43
N GLY A 119 -14.38 -11.97 -18.85
CA GLY A 119 -13.57 -10.76 -19.00
C GLY A 119 -14.04 -9.82 -20.14
N SER A 120 -15.22 -10.05 -20.72
CA SER A 120 -15.75 -9.30 -21.86
C SER A 120 -16.13 -7.85 -21.52
N LEU A 121 -16.38 -7.52 -20.25
CA LEU A 121 -16.63 -6.13 -19.82
C LEU A 121 -15.40 -5.21 -19.98
N ILE A 122 -14.19 -5.76 -19.93
CA ILE A 122 -12.94 -4.99 -20.10
C ILE A 122 -12.71 -4.65 -21.58
N LYS A 123 -13.28 -5.44 -22.50
CA LYS A 123 -13.19 -5.22 -23.96
C LYS A 123 -14.35 -4.40 -24.53
N GLU A 124 -15.56 -4.49 -23.95
CA GLU A 124 -16.74 -3.78 -24.48
C GLU A 124 -16.97 -2.38 -23.89
N TYR A 125 -16.59 -2.12 -22.64
CA TYR A 125 -16.68 -0.77 -22.09
C TYR A 125 -15.39 -0.01 -22.35
N THR A 126 -15.47 1.02 -23.19
CA THR A 126 -14.39 2.00 -23.42
C THR A 126 -13.82 2.43 -22.07
N VAL A 127 -12.48 2.38 -21.95
CA VAL A 127 -11.71 2.72 -20.74
C VAL A 127 -12.24 3.97 -20.02
N VAL A 128 -12.76 4.94 -20.77
CA VAL A 128 -13.40 6.18 -20.30
C VAL A 128 -14.67 5.94 -19.45
N ALA A 129 -15.55 5.04 -19.85
CA ALA A 129 -16.77 4.72 -19.11
C ALA A 129 -16.46 3.98 -17.79
N LEU A 130 -15.47 3.08 -17.83
CA LEU A 130 -14.99 2.37 -16.64
C LEU A 130 -14.32 3.36 -15.66
N GLN A 131 -13.49 4.26 -16.16
CA GLN A 131 -12.87 5.34 -15.37
C GLN A 131 -13.92 6.29 -14.79
N GLY A 132 -14.96 6.65 -15.56
CA GLY A 132 -16.08 7.47 -15.09
C GLY A 132 -16.87 6.81 -13.95
N LEU A 133 -17.16 5.52 -14.07
CA LEU A 133 -17.80 4.74 -13.00
C LEU A 133 -16.90 4.65 -11.75
N THR A 134 -15.59 4.49 -11.96
CA THR A 134 -14.58 4.46 -10.89
C THR A 134 -14.56 5.78 -10.12
N LEU A 135 -14.61 6.89 -10.85
CA LEU A 135 -14.62 8.23 -10.28
C LEU A 135 -15.91 8.49 -9.51
N ALA A 136 -17.07 8.08 -10.03
CA ALA A 136 -18.35 8.18 -9.32
C ALA A 136 -18.36 7.38 -8.01
N LEU A 137 -17.86 6.14 -8.02
CA LEU A 137 -17.73 5.32 -6.81
C LEU A 137 -16.73 5.90 -5.81
N PHE A 138 -15.61 6.43 -6.29
CA PHE A 138 -14.62 7.10 -5.44
C PHE A 138 -15.23 8.32 -4.72
N VAL A 139 -15.96 9.17 -5.45
CA VAL A 139 -16.67 10.32 -4.87
C VAL A 139 -17.75 9.87 -3.89
N PHE A 140 -18.48 8.80 -4.20
CA PHE A 140 -19.47 8.21 -3.29
C PHE A 140 -18.82 7.72 -1.98
N PHE A 141 -17.73 6.96 -2.06
CA PHE A 141 -17.01 6.51 -0.87
C PHE A 141 -16.40 7.67 -0.07
N MET A 142 -15.86 8.71 -0.72
CA MET A 142 -15.43 9.92 -0.02
C MET A 142 -16.59 10.61 0.68
N TRP A 143 -17.75 10.72 0.04
CA TRP A 143 -18.94 11.33 0.63
C TRP A 143 -19.42 10.55 1.86
N VAL A 144 -19.48 9.23 1.78
CA VAL A 144 -19.81 8.36 2.93
C VAL A 144 -18.77 8.53 4.04
N ALA A 145 -17.47 8.53 3.72
CA ALA A 145 -16.41 8.70 4.70
C ALA A 145 -16.41 10.10 5.35
N SER A 146 -16.87 11.14 4.66
CA SER A 146 -16.99 12.48 5.22
C SER A 146 -18.14 12.63 6.23
N ARG A 147 -19.06 11.66 6.28
CA ARG A 147 -20.19 11.62 7.21
C ARG A 147 -20.03 10.61 8.35
N ALA A 148 -18.98 9.79 8.32
CA ALA A 148 -18.62 8.85 9.37
C ALA A 148 -17.57 9.48 10.30
#